data_AF-A0A4S8J0V9-F1
#
_entry.id   AF-A0A4S8J0V9-F1
#
_cell.length_a   1.000
_cell.length_b   1.000
_cell.length_c   1.000
_cell.angle_alpha   90.00
_cell.angle_beta   90.00
_cell.angle_gamma   90.00
#
_symmetry.space_group_name_H-M   'P 1'
#
loop_
_entity.id
_entity.type
_entity.pdbx_description
1 polymer ?
#
loop_
_entity_poly.entity_id
_entity_poly.type
_entity_poly.pdbx_seq_one_letter_code
_entity_poly.pdbx_strand_id
1 'polypeptide(L)'
;MVIHAVIRIGRPADIDRKVFYCDFQYVVGGYPYSLSSIKNGILRSNRRQPYSLVKPFSARDKRLELAPAKLNPLIHFGLCDGTRSSPTLRFFSAQGVEVELRHAAREFFLGGVEVDLERRVVYLSKFMKWYSADFGQEKDIILHWILNYMDVTRAGLLTHLLNDGGPINIFYKNYDWSLNC
;
A
#
# COMPACT_ATOMS: atom_id res chain seq x y z
N MET A 1 -12.91 0.18 -7.43
CA MET A 1 -13.73 -0.58 -6.46
C MET A 1 -14.23 0.27 -5.30
N VAL A 2 -13.36 1.03 -4.62
CA VAL A 2 -13.76 1.94 -3.52
C VAL A 2 -14.70 3.04 -4.01
N ILE A 3 -14.41 3.67 -5.15
CA ILE A 3 -15.27 4.69 -5.77
C ILE A 3 -16.70 4.15 -5.97
N HIS A 4 -16.84 2.95 -6.55
CA HIS A 4 -18.15 2.33 -6.73
C HIS A 4 -18.87 2.04 -5.41
N ALA A 5 -18.15 1.55 -4.39
CA ALA A 5 -18.72 1.33 -3.07
C ALA A 5 -19.22 2.63 -2.41
N VAL A 6 -18.46 3.73 -2.57
CA VAL A 6 -18.86 5.07 -2.09
C VAL A 6 -20.09 5.59 -2.83
N ILE A 7 -20.19 5.38 -4.14
CA ILE A 7 -21.38 5.75 -4.93
C ILE A 7 -22.61 4.96 -4.47
N ARG A 8 -22.45 3.69 -4.08
CA ARG A 8 -23.58 2.79 -3.76
C ARG A 8 -24.09 2.90 -2.32
N ILE A 9 -23.20 3.04 -1.34
CA ILE A 9 -23.57 3.05 0.10
C ILE A 9 -23.42 4.44 0.72
N GLY A 10 -22.76 5.37 0.01
CA GLY A 10 -22.41 6.66 0.56
C GLY A 10 -21.07 6.65 1.30
N ARG A 11 -20.75 7.80 1.91
CA ARG A 11 -19.44 8.04 2.54
C ARG A 11 -19.38 7.40 3.93
N PRO A 12 -18.42 6.52 4.21
CA PRO A 12 -18.18 6.07 5.58
C PRO A 12 -17.58 7.22 6.40
N ALA A 13 -18.03 7.37 7.65
CA ALA A 13 -17.32 8.17 8.65
C ALA A 13 -15.94 7.57 8.91
N ASP A 14 -14.97 8.36 9.42
CA ASP A 14 -13.58 7.91 9.59
C ASP A 14 -13.44 6.63 10.44
N ILE A 15 -14.34 6.44 11.41
CA ILE A 15 -14.37 5.29 12.32
C ILE A 15 -14.96 4.03 11.63
N ASP A 16 -15.77 4.23 10.59
CA ASP A 16 -16.58 3.17 9.96
C ASP A 16 -15.92 2.59 8.69
N ARG A 17 -14.71 3.04 8.36
CA ARG A 17 -13.99 2.56 7.18
C ARG A 17 -13.72 1.06 7.23
N LYS A 18 -13.29 0.53 8.37
CA LYS A 18 -13.00 -0.91 8.46
C LYS A 18 -14.23 -1.76 8.16
N VAL A 19 -15.39 -1.33 8.67
CA VAL A 19 -16.69 -1.95 8.43
C VAL A 19 -17.07 -1.82 6.96
N PHE A 20 -16.95 -0.61 6.38
CA PHE A 20 -17.18 -0.37 4.95
C PHE A 20 -16.36 -1.30 4.03
N TYR A 21 -15.08 -1.54 4.34
CA TYR A 21 -14.23 -2.45 3.56
C TYR A 21 -14.62 -3.92 3.69
N CYS A 22 -15.35 -4.31 4.74
CA CYS A 22 -15.80 -5.68 4.99
C CYS A 22 -17.24 -5.94 4.53
N ASP A 23 -18.12 -4.95 4.66
CA ASP A 23 -19.57 -5.11 4.44
C ASP A 23 -19.93 -5.00 2.96
N PHE A 24 -19.26 -4.14 2.20
CA PHE A 24 -19.52 -4.05 0.78
C PHE A 24 -18.89 -5.22 0.03
N GLN A 25 -19.73 -6.03 -0.61
CA GLN A 25 -19.34 -7.27 -1.28
C GLN A 25 -19.70 -7.27 -2.76
N TYR A 26 -18.83 -7.86 -3.56
CA TYR A 26 -19.05 -8.21 -4.95
C TYR A 26 -19.23 -9.72 -5.07
N VAL A 27 -20.21 -10.17 -5.84
CA VAL A 27 -20.36 -11.60 -6.14
C VAL A 27 -19.64 -11.88 -7.46
N VAL A 28 -18.58 -12.69 -7.42
CA VAL A 28 -17.80 -13.07 -8.61
C VAL A 28 -17.67 -14.59 -8.61
N GLY A 29 -18.05 -15.25 -9.71
CA GLY A 29 -17.98 -16.72 -9.82
C GLY A 29 -18.76 -17.46 -8.73
N GLY A 30 -19.84 -16.87 -8.20
CA GLY A 30 -20.65 -17.44 -7.13
C GLY A 30 -20.11 -17.24 -5.70
N TYR A 31 -18.98 -16.55 -5.53
CA TYR A 31 -18.42 -16.26 -4.21
C TYR A 31 -18.53 -14.77 -3.85
N PRO A 32 -18.83 -14.42 -2.60
CA PRO A 32 -18.78 -13.05 -2.13
C PRO A 32 -17.34 -12.60 -1.88
N TYR A 33 -17.01 -11.39 -2.33
CA TYR A 33 -15.70 -10.76 -2.16
C TYR A 33 -15.89 -9.34 -1.62
N SER A 34 -15.50 -9.12 -0.36
CA SER A 34 -15.40 -7.77 0.18
C SER A 34 -14.18 -7.03 -0.35
N LEU A 35 -14.15 -5.71 -0.21
CA LEU A 35 -12.95 -4.92 -0.54
C LEU A 35 -11.73 -5.41 0.25
N SER A 36 -11.92 -5.80 1.52
CA SER A 36 -10.87 -6.39 2.34
C SER A 36 -10.43 -7.76 1.84
N SER A 37 -11.37 -8.63 1.41
CA SER A 37 -11.05 -9.93 0.82
C SER A 37 -10.23 -9.79 -0.47
N ILE A 38 -10.54 -8.81 -1.31
CA ILE A 38 -9.80 -8.57 -2.56
C ILE A 38 -8.42 -8.01 -2.26
N LYS A 39 -8.32 -6.96 -1.43
CA LYS A 39 -7.04 -6.31 -1.08
C LYS A 39 -6.14 -7.23 -0.28
N ASN A 40 -6.60 -7.73 0.85
CA ASN A 40 -5.77 -8.48 1.80
C ASN A 40 -5.71 -9.98 1.47
N GLY A 41 -6.82 -10.54 0.97
CA GLY A 41 -6.96 -11.97 0.69
C GLY A 41 -6.33 -12.37 -0.64
N ILE A 42 -6.67 -11.68 -1.72
CA ILE A 42 -6.16 -11.97 -3.06
C ILE A 42 -4.86 -11.22 -3.30
N LEU A 43 -4.92 -9.88 -3.45
CA LEU A 43 -3.77 -9.09 -3.93
C LEU A 43 -2.57 -9.15 -2.98
N ARG A 44 -2.81 -9.14 -1.66
CA ARG A 44 -1.76 -9.27 -0.65
C ARG A 44 -1.39 -10.72 -0.32
N SER A 45 -1.69 -11.72 -1.15
CA SER A 45 -1.35 -13.13 -0.90
C SER A 45 -1.82 -13.65 0.47
N ASN A 46 -3.09 -13.41 0.80
CA ASN A 46 -3.74 -13.82 2.06
C ASN A 46 -3.00 -13.35 3.33
N ARG A 47 -2.46 -12.13 3.30
CA ARG A 47 -1.80 -11.50 4.46
C ARG A 47 -2.83 -10.89 5.41
N ARG A 48 -2.48 -10.86 6.69
CA ARG A 48 -3.30 -10.22 7.72
C ARG A 48 -3.43 -8.72 7.41
N GLN A 49 -4.63 -8.20 7.61
CA GLN A 49 -4.84 -6.75 7.60
C GLN A 49 -4.09 -6.13 8.79
N PRO A 50 -3.58 -4.88 8.66
CA PRO A 50 -3.02 -4.17 9.80
C PRO A 50 -3.99 -4.20 11.00
N TYR A 51 -3.47 -4.47 12.19
CA TYR A 51 -4.25 -4.59 13.43
C TYR A 51 -5.29 -5.73 13.45
N SER A 52 -5.18 -6.70 12.53
CA SER A 52 -5.98 -7.93 12.55
C SER A 52 -5.10 -9.14 12.90
N LEU A 53 -5.64 -10.04 13.72
CA LEU A 53 -4.97 -11.30 14.08
C LEU A 53 -5.29 -12.43 13.08
N VAL A 54 -6.33 -12.26 12.27
CA VAL A 54 -6.89 -13.33 11.41
C VAL A 54 -6.58 -13.04 9.94
N LYS A 55 -6.26 -14.10 9.19
CA LYS A 55 -6.09 -14.02 7.73
C LYS A 55 -7.47 -13.91 7.06
N PRO A 56 -7.61 -13.17 5.95
CA PRO A 56 -8.88 -13.05 5.23
C PRO A 56 -9.49 -14.38 4.81
N PHE A 57 -8.65 -15.34 4.39
CA PHE A 57 -9.09 -16.67 3.94
C PHE A 57 -8.47 -17.78 4.78
N SER A 58 -9.28 -18.79 5.09
CA SER A 58 -8.82 -20.03 5.75
C SER A 58 -8.08 -20.94 4.75
N ALA A 59 -7.34 -21.93 5.25
CA ALA A 59 -6.63 -22.90 4.39
C ALA A 59 -7.57 -23.78 3.53
N ARG A 60 -8.86 -23.87 3.88
CA ARG A 60 -9.87 -24.64 3.14
C ARG A 60 -10.68 -23.78 2.17
N ASP A 61 -10.42 -22.48 2.12
CA ASP A 61 -11.15 -21.56 1.29
C ASP A 61 -10.66 -21.65 -0.16
N LYS A 62 -11.55 -22.03 -1.09
CA LYS A 62 -11.23 -22.15 -2.52
C LYS A 62 -10.75 -20.83 -3.13
N ARG A 63 -11.16 -19.69 -2.58
CA ARG A 63 -10.73 -18.36 -3.04
C ARG A 63 -9.23 -18.13 -2.89
N LEU A 64 -8.55 -18.95 -2.08
CA LEU A 64 -7.10 -18.91 -1.91
C LEU A 64 -6.36 -19.27 -3.20
N GLU A 65 -6.94 -20.07 -4.09
CA GLU A 65 -6.34 -20.44 -5.39
C GLU A 65 -6.12 -19.23 -6.30
N LEU A 66 -6.87 -18.14 -6.08
CA LEU A 66 -6.71 -16.89 -6.82
C LEU A 66 -5.58 -16.00 -6.28
N ALA A 67 -5.10 -16.27 -5.07
CA ALA A 67 -4.06 -15.47 -4.45
C ALA A 67 -2.68 -15.83 -5.06
N PRO A 68 -1.85 -14.85 -5.44
CA PRO A 68 -0.54 -15.12 -5.99
C PRO A 68 0.36 -15.73 -4.92
N ALA A 69 1.24 -16.66 -5.34
CA ALA A 69 2.16 -17.37 -4.44
C ALA A 69 3.10 -16.42 -3.68
N LYS A 70 3.52 -15.32 -4.32
CA LYS A 70 4.37 -14.29 -3.72
C LYS A 70 3.70 -12.94 -3.79
N LEU A 71 3.78 -12.21 -2.68
CA LEU A 71 3.33 -10.84 -2.59
C LEU A 71 4.21 -9.92 -3.45
N ASN A 72 3.58 -9.13 -4.31
CA ASN A 72 4.21 -7.99 -4.96
C ASN A 72 3.90 -6.71 -4.15
N PRO A 73 4.87 -6.08 -3.47
CA PRO A 73 4.60 -4.89 -2.65
C PRO A 73 4.12 -3.68 -3.47
N LEU A 74 4.35 -3.69 -4.80
CA LEU A 74 3.95 -2.60 -5.68
C LEU A 74 2.44 -2.40 -5.76
N ILE A 75 1.63 -3.41 -5.39
CA ILE A 75 0.16 -3.30 -5.35
C ILE A 75 -0.30 -2.14 -4.47
N HIS A 76 0.46 -1.79 -3.41
CA HIS A 76 0.09 -0.69 -2.51
C HIS A 76 0.09 0.66 -3.20
N PHE A 77 0.85 0.82 -4.29
CA PHE A 77 0.89 2.06 -5.08
C PHE A 77 -0.12 2.07 -6.23
N GLY A 78 -0.68 0.91 -6.58
CA GLY A 78 -1.77 0.82 -7.56
C GLY A 78 -3.17 0.89 -6.94
N LEU A 79 -3.29 0.69 -5.63
CA LEU A 79 -4.58 0.71 -4.94
C LEU A 79 -4.88 2.10 -4.38
N CYS A 80 -5.81 2.80 -5.03
CA CYS A 80 -6.35 4.05 -4.52
C CYS A 80 -7.50 3.78 -3.53
N ASP A 81 -7.27 4.10 -2.25
CA ASP A 81 -8.27 3.98 -1.17
C ASP A 81 -9.22 5.21 -1.12
N GLY A 82 -9.12 6.13 -2.10
CA GLY A 82 -9.98 7.31 -2.24
C GLY A 82 -9.63 8.49 -1.32
N THR A 83 -8.47 8.47 -0.67
CA THR A 83 -8.03 9.55 0.23
C THR A 83 -6.98 10.45 -0.40
N ARG A 84 -6.78 11.68 0.10
CA ARG A 84 -5.75 12.62 -0.38
C ARG A 84 -4.33 12.07 -0.23
N SER A 85 -4.09 11.26 0.80
CA SER A 85 -2.79 10.60 1.02
C SER A 85 -2.65 9.24 0.33
N SER A 86 -3.68 8.79 -0.40
CA SER A 86 -3.61 7.57 -1.21
C SER A 86 -2.83 7.82 -2.49
N PRO A 87 -2.25 6.76 -3.10
CA PRO A 87 -1.70 6.86 -4.44
C PRO A 87 -2.75 7.36 -5.44
N THR A 88 -2.27 8.02 -6.50
CA THR A 88 -3.10 8.54 -7.59
C THR A 88 -3.93 7.42 -8.20
N LEU A 89 -5.21 7.70 -8.48
CA LEU A 89 -6.09 6.75 -9.16
C LEU A 89 -5.53 6.44 -10.55
N ARG A 90 -5.42 5.13 -10.85
CA ARG A 90 -4.94 4.64 -12.14
C ARG A 90 -5.80 3.47 -12.62
N PHE A 91 -5.85 3.34 -13.94
CA PHE A 91 -6.38 2.17 -14.60
C PHE A 91 -5.20 1.32 -15.06
N PHE A 92 -5.32 0.01 -14.87
CA PHE A 92 -4.27 -0.95 -15.19
C PHE A 92 -4.72 -1.88 -16.30
N SER A 93 -3.81 -2.21 -17.21
CA SER A 93 -4.02 -3.22 -18.25
C SER A 93 -3.50 -4.57 -17.78
N ALA A 94 -4.18 -5.66 -18.14
CA ALA A 94 -3.76 -7.00 -17.73
C ALA A 94 -2.36 -7.35 -18.27
N GLN A 95 -2.03 -6.89 -19.48
CA GLN A 95 -0.75 -7.15 -20.14
C GLN A 95 0.39 -6.30 -19.57
N GLY A 96 0.10 -5.08 -19.10
CA GLY A 96 1.10 -4.10 -18.66
C GLY A 96 1.20 -3.88 -17.15
N VAL A 97 0.37 -4.58 -16.35
CA VAL A 97 0.17 -4.28 -14.93
C VAL A 97 1.48 -4.18 -14.13
N GLU A 98 2.48 -5.02 -14.42
CA GLU A 98 3.75 -4.99 -13.69
C GLU A 98 4.54 -3.68 -13.93
N VAL A 99 4.60 -3.24 -15.19
CA VAL A 99 5.32 -2.01 -15.56
C VAL A 99 4.56 -0.79 -15.05
N GLU A 100 3.23 -0.80 -15.19
CA GLU A 100 2.35 0.26 -14.72
C GLU A 100 2.42 0.42 -13.20
N LEU A 101 2.49 -0.68 -12.43
CA LEU A 101 2.68 -0.66 -10.99
C LEU A 101 4.04 -0.07 -10.59
N ARG A 102 5.12 -0.39 -11.32
CA ARG A 102 6.45 0.22 -11.09
C ARG A 102 6.41 1.72 -11.35
N HIS A 103 5.72 2.14 -12.40
CA HIS A 103 5.55 3.56 -12.73
C HIS A 103 4.76 4.30 -11.65
N ALA A 104 3.66 3.71 -11.18
CA ALA A 104 2.86 4.25 -10.09
C ALA A 104 3.67 4.40 -8.79
N ALA A 105 4.53 3.43 -8.46
CA ALA A 105 5.43 3.53 -7.31
C ALA A 105 6.44 4.68 -7.47
N ARG A 106 7.09 4.80 -8.64
CA ARG A 106 8.05 5.90 -8.89
C ARG A 106 7.41 7.27 -8.75
N GLU A 107 6.24 7.48 -9.33
CA GLU A 107 5.52 8.75 -9.21
C GLU A 107 5.11 9.04 -7.77
N PHE A 108 4.69 8.02 -7.01
CA PHE A 108 4.40 8.20 -5.58
C PHE A 108 5.63 8.68 -4.80
N PHE A 109 6.80 8.09 -5.06
CA PHE A 109 8.04 8.46 -4.37
C PHE A 109 8.58 9.83 -4.81
N LEU A 110 8.32 10.23 -6.05
CA LEU A 110 8.70 11.55 -6.58
C LEU A 110 8.04 12.71 -5.81
N GLY A 111 6.82 12.53 -5.29
CA GLY A 111 6.16 13.53 -4.43
C GLY A 111 6.12 13.21 -2.93
N GLY A 112 6.34 11.94 -2.56
CA GLY A 112 5.97 11.43 -1.23
C GLY A 112 7.10 11.30 -0.21
N VAL A 113 8.37 11.31 -0.64
CA VAL A 113 9.52 11.07 0.25
C VAL A 113 10.45 12.27 0.34
N GLU A 114 10.75 12.66 1.57
CA GLU A 114 11.71 13.70 1.90
C GLU A 114 12.84 13.09 2.74
N VAL A 115 14.08 13.49 2.42
CA VAL A 115 15.29 13.04 3.12
C VAL A 115 15.96 14.27 3.71
N ASP A 116 16.06 14.30 5.04
CA ASP A 116 16.76 15.34 5.80
C ASP A 116 18.11 14.79 6.25
N LEU A 117 19.19 15.30 5.63
CA LEU A 117 20.56 14.87 5.91
C LEU A 117 21.02 15.33 7.29
N GLU A 118 20.72 16.57 7.68
CA GLU A 118 21.20 17.17 8.94
C GLU A 118 20.64 16.43 10.14
N ARG A 119 19.34 16.09 10.09
CA ARG A 119 18.65 15.38 11.17
C ARG A 119 18.74 13.86 11.02
N ARG A 120 19.27 13.35 9.90
CA ARG A 120 19.28 11.93 9.50
C ARG A 120 17.86 11.32 9.55
N VAL A 121 16.90 12.02 8.98
CA VAL A 121 15.48 11.63 8.99
C VAL A 121 14.98 11.36 7.57
N VAL A 122 14.26 10.24 7.40
CA VAL A 122 13.51 9.93 6.18
C VAL A 122 12.02 10.03 6.48
N TYR A 123 11.32 10.90 5.74
CA TYR A 123 9.87 11.07 5.87
C TYR A 123 9.14 10.17 4.86
N LEU A 124 8.38 9.21 5.36
CA LEU A 124 7.60 8.26 4.56
C LEU A 124 6.10 8.43 4.80
N SER A 125 5.27 7.90 3.88
CA SER A 125 3.82 7.88 4.09
C SER A 125 3.40 6.86 5.15
N LYS A 126 2.38 7.20 5.95
CA LYS A 126 1.88 6.36 7.06
C LYS A 126 1.46 4.97 6.66
N PHE A 127 0.96 4.76 5.43
CA PHE A 127 0.56 3.42 5.01
C PHE A 127 1.75 2.45 4.94
N MET A 128 2.96 2.94 4.67
CA MET A 128 4.16 2.11 4.69
C MET A 128 4.46 1.59 6.09
N LYS A 129 4.06 2.32 7.15
CA LYS A 129 4.10 1.82 8.53
C LYS A 129 3.10 0.69 8.75
N TRP A 130 1.87 0.84 8.26
CA TRP A 130 0.82 -0.17 8.44
C TRP A 130 1.14 -1.46 7.70
N TYR A 131 1.77 -1.35 6.53
CA TYR A 131 2.12 -2.46 5.65
C TYR A 131 3.62 -2.75 5.62
N SER A 132 4.38 -2.37 6.65
CA SER A 132 5.84 -2.54 6.68
C SER A 132 6.27 -3.98 6.39
N ALA A 133 5.56 -4.95 6.96
CA ALA A 133 5.79 -6.38 6.75
C ALA A 133 5.70 -6.84 5.27
N ASP A 134 5.10 -6.03 4.40
CA ASP A 134 5.00 -6.30 2.97
C ASP A 134 6.23 -5.79 2.20
N PHE A 135 6.91 -4.75 2.69
CA PHE A 135 8.10 -4.14 2.06
C PHE A 135 9.42 -4.70 2.62
N GLY A 136 9.39 -5.18 3.87
CA GLY A 136 10.54 -5.66 4.63
C GLY A 136 10.30 -5.37 6.11
N GLN A 137 10.55 -6.33 7.00
CA GLN A 137 10.28 -6.11 8.43
C GLN A 137 11.24 -5.09 9.06
N GLU A 138 12.45 -4.98 8.51
CA GLU A 138 13.53 -4.14 9.02
C GLU A 138 13.60 -2.81 8.28
N LYS A 139 13.96 -1.76 9.02
CA LYS A 139 14.04 -0.39 8.50
C LYS A 139 14.98 -0.31 7.30
N ASP A 140 16.15 -0.94 7.38
CA ASP A 140 17.16 -0.88 6.32
C ASP A 140 16.69 -1.57 5.05
N ILE A 141 15.99 -2.70 5.17
CA ILE A 141 15.37 -3.39 4.03
C ILE A 141 14.34 -2.50 3.35
N ILE A 142 13.50 -1.80 4.13
CA ILE A 142 12.53 -0.85 3.58
C ILE A 142 13.25 0.29 2.85
N LEU A 143 14.27 0.89 3.45
CA LEU A 143 15.03 2.00 2.84
C LEU A 143 15.71 1.56 1.54
N HIS A 144 16.36 0.40 1.53
CA HIS A 144 16.93 -0.19 0.31
C HIS A 144 15.89 -0.51 -0.74
N TRP A 145 14.71 -0.97 -0.34
CA TRP A 145 13.61 -1.23 -1.27
C TRP A 145 13.14 0.07 -1.95
N ILE A 146 12.97 1.14 -1.17
CA ILE A 146 12.50 2.45 -1.66
C ILE A 146 13.52 3.09 -2.61
N LEU A 147 14.82 2.92 -2.37
CA LEU A 147 15.89 3.46 -3.24
C LEU A 147 15.69 3.11 -4.72
N ASN A 148 15.15 1.92 -5.03
CA ASN A 148 14.91 1.48 -6.40
C ASN A 148 13.83 2.27 -7.15
N TYR A 149 13.03 3.06 -6.43
CA TYR A 149 11.88 3.79 -6.97
C TYR A 149 11.95 5.30 -6.73
N MET A 150 13.01 5.80 -6.08
CA MET A 150 13.24 7.22 -5.88
C MET A 150 13.88 7.88 -7.10
N ASP A 151 13.78 9.21 -7.19
CA ASP A 151 14.58 9.98 -8.12
C ASP A 151 16.07 9.95 -7.76
N VAL A 152 16.94 10.18 -8.74
CA VAL A 152 18.40 10.06 -8.61
C VAL A 152 18.94 10.95 -7.49
N THR A 153 18.41 12.17 -7.35
CA THR A 153 18.88 13.13 -6.34
C THR A 153 18.60 12.60 -4.94
N ARG A 154 17.34 12.26 -4.63
CA ARG A 154 16.99 11.77 -3.29
C ARG A 154 17.54 10.37 -3.02
N ALA A 155 17.65 9.52 -4.03
CA ALA A 155 18.32 8.23 -3.91
C ALA A 155 19.79 8.42 -3.51
N GLY A 156 20.48 9.42 -4.08
CA GLY A 156 21.84 9.79 -3.69
C GLY A 156 21.94 10.23 -2.22
N LEU A 157 21.01 11.09 -1.77
CA LEU A 157 20.95 11.54 -0.36
C LEU A 157 20.74 10.37 0.60
N LEU A 158 19.79 9.49 0.30
CA LEU A 158 19.51 8.32 1.15
C LEU A 158 20.67 7.31 1.13
N THR A 159 21.32 7.11 -0.03
CA THR A 159 22.51 6.25 -0.15
C THR A 159 23.66 6.79 0.69
N HIS A 160 23.88 8.11 0.72
CA HIS A 160 24.87 8.73 1.61
C HIS A 160 24.57 8.40 3.08
N LEU A 161 23.32 8.61 3.52
CA LEU A 161 22.93 8.31 4.91
C LEU A 161 23.13 6.84 5.29
N LEU A 162 22.83 5.91 4.37
CA LEU A 162 23.00 4.47 4.59
C LEU A 162 24.48 4.08 4.67
N ASN A 163 25.34 4.68 3.84
CA ASN A 163 26.78 4.39 3.82
C ASN A 163 27.52 5.01 5.02
N ASP A 164 27.01 6.12 5.58
CA ASP A 164 27.60 6.77 6.75
C ASP A 164 27.53 5.92 8.04
N GLY A 165 26.79 4.81 8.05
CA GLY A 165 26.73 3.85 9.16
C GLY A 165 26.08 4.34 10.45
N GLY A 166 25.68 5.62 10.54
CA GLY A 166 24.95 6.17 11.68
C GLY A 166 23.45 5.84 11.66
N PRO A 167 22.75 5.98 12.80
CA PRO A 167 21.33 5.65 12.89
C PRO A 167 20.49 6.56 11.98
N ILE A 168 19.53 5.96 11.28
CA ILE A 168 18.55 6.66 10.43
C ILE A 168 17.18 6.56 11.09
N ASN A 169 16.53 7.71 11.26
CA ASN A 169 15.19 7.80 11.81
C ASN A 169 14.15 7.86 10.69
N ILE A 170 13.13 7.02 10.78
CA ILE A 170 11.99 7.06 9.84
C ILE A 170 10.84 7.78 10.53
N PHE A 171 10.44 8.93 9.99
CA PHE A 171 9.23 9.64 10.40
C PHE A 171 8.11 9.36 9.41
N TYR A 172 6.93 9.05 9.92
CA TYR A 172 5.76 8.81 9.08
C TYR A 172 4.88 10.05 9.07
N LYS A 173 4.65 10.62 7.88
CA LYS A 173 3.77 11.79 7.69
C LYS A 173 2.35 11.46 8.15
N ASN A 174 1.62 12.47 8.61
CA ASN A 174 0.20 12.29 8.93
C ASN A 174 -0.57 11.86 7.68
N TYR A 175 -1.44 10.87 7.83
CA TYR A 175 -2.26 10.38 6.73
C TYR A 175 -3.54 11.20 6.67
N ASP A 176 -3.66 12.00 5.63
CA ASP A 176 -4.87 12.75 5.34
C ASP A 176 -5.93 11.81 4.75
N TRP A 177 -6.89 11.53 5.62
CA TRP A 177 -8.03 10.66 5.40
C TRP A 177 -9.17 11.34 4.62
N SER A 178 -9.08 12.65 4.34
CA SER A 178 -10.08 13.33 3.54
C SER A 178 -10.08 12.83 2.09
N LEU A 179 -11.22 12.98 1.41
CA LEU A 179 -11.39 12.48 0.05
C LEU A 179 -10.55 13.30 -0.94
N ASN A 180 -10.09 12.62 -1.98
CA ASN A 180 -9.47 13.28 -3.14
C ASN A 180 -10.61 13.85 -4.01
N CYS A 181 -11.08 15.04 -3.64
CA CYS A 181 -12.10 15.83 -4.35
C CYS A 181 -11.49 17.12 -4.89
#